data_AF-A0A849QDD2-F1
#
_entry.id   AF-A0A849QDD2-F1
#
_cell.length_a   1.000
_cell.length_b   1.000
_cell.length_c   1.000
_cell.angle_alpha   90.00
_cell.angle_beta   90.00
_cell.angle_gamma   90.00
#
_symmetry.space_group_name_H-M   'P 1'
#
loop_
_entity.id
_entity.type
_entity.pdbx_description
1 polymer ?
#
loop_
_entity_poly.entity_id
_entity_poly.type
_entity_poly.pdbx_seq_one_letter_code
_entity_poly.pdbx_strand_id
1 'polypeptide(L)'
;MILISYFLFYAFGYALLIMFMLLIEVNILRDTREILSSYSYGFARKAAYFNAAPSVVCLLVLAVNGFTITQSGVPLILPEIEGLTLLCPLLIAAALYGNTNIRKMYVPDLK
;
A
#
# COMPACT_ATOMS: atom_id res chain seq x y z
N MET A 1 11.16 1.27 -6.54
CA MET A 1 10.28 0.79 -5.46
C MET A 1 10.02 -0.71 -5.55
N ILE A 2 9.43 -1.21 -6.64
CA ILE A 2 9.09 -2.64 -6.80
C ILE A 2 10.32 -3.56 -6.70
N LEU A 3 11.40 -3.24 -7.43
CA LEU A 3 12.66 -3.99 -7.35
C LEU A 3 13.28 -3.98 -5.93
N ILE A 4 13.11 -2.88 -5.20
CA ILE A 4 13.58 -2.77 -3.81
C ILE A 4 12.75 -3.70 -2.93
N SER A 5 11.43 -3.70 -3.06
CA SER A 5 10.54 -4.59 -2.30
C SER A 5 10.88 -6.07 -2.53
N TYR A 6 11.08 -6.48 -3.78
CA TYR A 6 11.49 -7.85 -4.10
C TYR A 6 12.89 -8.19 -3.58
N PHE A 7 13.83 -7.24 -3.66
CA PHE A 7 15.17 -7.43 -3.08
C PHE A 7 15.11 -7.59 -1.55
N LEU A 8 14.35 -6.75 -0.85
CA LEU A 8 14.18 -6.84 0.61
C LEU A 8 13.54 -8.16 1.02
N PHE A 9 12.53 -8.62 0.26
CA PHE A 9 11.94 -9.94 0.46
C PHE A 9 12.96 -11.06 0.30
N TYR A 10 13.76 -11.03 -0.77
CA TYR A 10 14.74 -12.08 -1.05
C TYR A 10 15.88 -12.10 -0.03
N ALA A 11 16.32 -10.92 0.43
CA ALA A 11 17.45 -10.79 1.34
C ALA A 11 17.07 -10.99 2.83
N PHE A 12 15.87 -10.58 3.24
CA PHE A 12 15.48 -10.48 4.64
C PHE A 12 14.09 -11.07 4.97
N GLY A 13 13.41 -11.64 3.97
CA GLY A 13 12.10 -12.27 4.13
C GLY A 13 10.95 -11.28 4.30
N TYR A 14 9.82 -11.80 4.80
CA TYR A 14 8.58 -11.03 4.93
C TYR A 14 8.65 -9.93 5.99
N ALA A 15 9.39 -10.13 7.09
CA ALA A 15 9.43 -9.17 8.20
C ALA A 15 9.90 -7.78 7.75
N LEU A 16 11.04 -7.71 7.05
CA LEU A 16 11.58 -6.44 6.57
C LEU A 16 10.71 -5.84 5.45
N LEU A 17 10.15 -6.68 4.59
CA LEU A 17 9.22 -6.24 3.55
C LEU A 17 7.97 -5.59 4.16
N ILE A 18 7.37 -6.20 5.20
CA ILE A 18 6.20 -5.67 5.91
C ILE A 18 6.56 -4.32 6.55
N MET A 19 7.70 -4.22 7.24
CA MET A 19 8.14 -2.96 7.85
C MET A 19 8.33 -1.85 6.82
N PHE A 20 8.95 -2.17 5.68
CA PHE A 20 9.12 -1.21 4.59
C PHE A 20 7.79 -0.76 3.99
N MET A 21 6.85 -1.70 3.77
CA MET A 21 5.50 -1.37 3.30
C MET A 21 4.71 -0.54 4.32
N LEU A 22 4.87 -0.79 5.63
CA LEU A 22 4.25 0.03 6.67
C LEU A 22 4.73 1.49 6.61
N LEU A 23 6.03 1.73 6.39
CA LEU A 23 6.54 3.09 6.22
C LEU A 23 5.93 3.80 5.00
N ILE A 24 5.71 3.06 3.92
CA ILE A 24 5.03 3.58 2.72
C ILE A 24 3.56 3.88 3.02
N GLU A 25 2.88 2.97 3.74
CA GLU A 25 1.47 3.13 4.11
C GLU A 25 1.25 4.39 4.95
N VAL A 26 2.16 4.71 5.87
CA VAL A 26 2.13 5.97 6.64
C VAL A 26 2.14 7.18 5.71
N ASN A 27 2.96 7.18 4.65
CA ASN A 27 2.99 8.26 3.68
C ASN A 27 1.69 8.32 2.86
N ILE A 28 1.14 7.17 2.44
CA ILE A 28 -0.13 7.10 1.72
C ILE A 28 -1.25 7.71 2.56
N LEU A 29 -1.37 7.33 3.83
CA LEU A 29 -2.41 7.83 4.73
C LEU A 29 -2.23 9.32 5.03
N ARG A 30 -0.99 9.81 5.15
CA ARG A 30 -0.71 11.24 5.32
C ARG A 30 -1.13 12.03 4.08
N ASP A 31 -0.74 11.58 2.90
CA ASP A 31 -1.09 12.23 1.63
C ASP A 31 -2.61 12.16 1.39
N THR A 32 -3.26 11.06 1.72
CA THR A 32 -4.72 10.94 1.67
C THR A 32 -5.37 11.95 2.60
N ARG A 33 -4.88 12.10 3.84
CA ARG A 33 -5.42 13.09 4.78
C ARG A 33 -5.26 14.52 4.23
N GLU A 34 -4.10 14.86 3.68
CA GLU A 34 -3.85 16.15 3.03
C GLU A 34 -4.81 16.37 1.86
N ILE A 35 -5.01 15.38 1.00
CA ILE A 35 -5.94 15.47 -0.13
C ILE A 35 -7.38 15.71 0.37
N LEU A 36 -7.79 14.98 1.40
CA LEU A 36 -9.15 15.08 1.93
C LEU A 36 -9.43 16.40 2.64
N SER A 37 -8.41 17.05 3.23
CA SER A 37 -8.54 18.34 3.91
C SER A 37 -8.37 19.53 2.98
N SER A 38 -7.53 19.41 1.95
CA SER A 38 -7.06 20.56 1.17
C SER A 38 -7.65 20.64 -0.24
N TYR A 39 -8.42 19.64 -0.68
CA TYR A 39 -9.00 19.58 -2.03
C TYR A 39 -10.52 19.40 -1.96
N SER A 40 -11.25 20.28 -2.65
CA SER A 40 -12.70 20.34 -2.72
C SER A 40 -13.25 19.43 -3.83
N TYR A 41 -12.41 19.09 -4.81
CA TYR A 41 -12.76 18.24 -5.93
C TYR A 41 -13.23 16.85 -5.47
N GLY A 42 -14.51 16.55 -5.69
CA GLY A 42 -15.11 15.28 -5.28
C GLY A 42 -14.42 14.05 -5.88
N PHE A 43 -13.91 14.15 -7.11
CA PHE A 43 -13.14 13.07 -7.75
C PHE A 43 -11.81 12.81 -7.02
N ALA A 44 -11.01 13.85 -6.75
CA ALA A 44 -9.73 13.73 -6.04
C ALA A 44 -9.90 13.05 -4.68
N ARG A 45 -10.92 13.46 -3.92
CA ARG A 45 -11.22 12.88 -2.60
C ARG A 45 -11.62 11.40 -2.69
N LYS A 46 -12.51 11.05 -3.62
CA LYS A 46 -12.93 9.65 -3.85
C LYS A 46 -11.76 8.78 -4.31
N ALA A 47 -10.92 9.30 -5.22
CA ALA A 47 -9.74 8.60 -5.70
C ALA A 47 -8.72 8.39 -4.57
N ALA A 48 -8.51 9.37 -3.68
CA ALA A 48 -7.63 9.21 -2.52
C ALA A 48 -8.13 8.13 -1.55
N TYR A 49 -9.44 8.06 -1.30
CA TYR A 49 -10.04 6.95 -0.54
C TYR A 49 -9.84 5.60 -1.25
N PHE A 50 -10.05 5.55 -2.56
CA PHE A 50 -9.87 4.34 -3.35
C PHE A 50 -8.41 3.88 -3.42
N ASN A 51 -7.43 4.79 -3.28
CA ASN A 51 -6.03 4.42 -3.17
C ASN A 51 -5.72 3.86 -1.77
N ALA A 52 -6.18 4.54 -0.72
CA ALA A 52 -5.83 4.19 0.66
C ALA A 52 -6.54 2.94 1.19
N ALA A 53 -7.81 2.72 0.87
CA ALA A 53 -8.54 1.58 1.44
C ALA A 53 -7.96 0.22 0.97
N PRO A 54 -7.71 -0.01 -0.33
CA PRO A 54 -7.07 -1.23 -0.79
C PRO A 54 -5.62 -1.36 -0.33
N SER A 55 -4.85 -0.27 -0.17
CA SER A 55 -3.48 -0.36 0.33
C SER A 55 -3.42 -0.86 1.78
N VAL A 56 -4.30 -0.37 2.65
CA VAL A 56 -4.44 -0.88 4.02
C VAL A 56 -4.81 -2.36 4.03
N VAL A 57 -5.78 -2.78 3.20
CA VAL A 57 -6.16 -4.19 3.09
C VAL A 57 -4.98 -5.03 2.61
N CYS A 58 -4.23 -4.57 1.60
CA CYS A 58 -3.04 -5.26 1.11
C CYS A 58 -1.95 -5.36 2.16
N LEU A 59 -1.75 -4.35 3.00
CA LEU A 59 -0.79 -4.41 4.11
C LEU A 59 -1.19 -5.47 5.14
N LEU A 60 -2.47 -5.57 5.47
CA LEU A 60 -2.99 -6.60 6.37
C LEU A 60 -2.81 -8.00 5.77
N VAL A 61 -3.15 -8.19 4.50
CA VAL A 61 -2.93 -9.46 3.79
C VAL A 61 -1.45 -9.84 3.80
N LEU A 62 -0.57 -8.90 3.46
CA LEU A 62 0.87 -9.11 3.47
C LEU A 62 1.39 -9.46 4.87
N ALA A 63 0.93 -8.78 5.91
CA ALA A 63 1.38 -9.01 7.27
C ALA A 63 0.94 -10.38 7.80
N VAL A 64 -0.35 -10.71 7.63
CA VAL A 64 -0.92 -11.97 8.11
C VAL A 64 -0.36 -13.15 7.32
N ASN A 65 -0.39 -13.10 5.98
CA ASN A 65 0.17 -14.19 5.16
C ASN A 65 1.68 -14.29 5.31
N GLY A 66 2.41 -13.17 5.37
CA GLY A 66 3.84 -13.17 5.59
C GLY A 66 4.20 -13.86 6.91
N PHE A 67 3.47 -13.56 7.98
CA PHE A 67 3.63 -14.23 9.26
C PHE A 67 3.31 -15.72 9.18
N THR A 68 2.16 -16.12 8.64
CA THR A 68 1.80 -17.55 8.59
C THR A 68 2.71 -18.35 7.68
N ILE A 69 3.14 -17.80 6.54
CA ILE A 69 4.13 -18.45 5.66
C ILE A 69 5.44 -18.70 6.42
N THR A 70 5.88 -17.76 7.28
CA THR A 70 7.10 -17.98 8.06
C THR A 70 6.96 -19.06 9.14
N GLN A 71 5.75 -19.33 9.63
CA GLN A 71 5.50 -20.30 10.70
C GLN A 71 5.11 -21.69 10.18
N SER A 72 4.23 -21.76 9.19
CA SER A 72 3.61 -22.99 8.70
C SER A 72 3.87 -23.26 7.21
N GLY A 73 4.54 -22.36 6.49
CA GLY A 73 4.80 -22.49 5.06
C GLY A 73 3.59 -22.21 4.17
N VAL A 74 2.43 -21.83 4.73
CA VAL A 74 1.17 -21.65 3.99
C VAL A 74 0.54 -20.28 4.33
N PRO A 75 0.03 -19.53 3.33
CA PRO A 75 -0.76 -18.32 3.57
C PRO A 75 -2.10 -18.63 4.28
N LEU A 76 -2.59 -17.71 5.10
CA LEU A 76 -3.87 -17.86 5.82
C LEU A 76 -5.05 -17.24 5.06
N ILE A 77 -4.84 -16.05 4.49
CA ILE A 77 -5.85 -15.29 3.77
C ILE A 77 -5.77 -15.66 2.29
N LEU A 78 -6.88 -16.18 1.77
CA LEU A 78 -7.08 -16.58 0.37
C LEU A 78 -5.91 -17.43 -0.16
N PRO A 79 -5.58 -18.57 0.49
CA PRO A 79 -4.47 -19.42 0.09
C PRO A 79 -4.58 -19.96 -1.34
N GLU A 80 -5.79 -20.05 -1.89
CA GLU A 80 -6.08 -20.46 -3.26
C GLU A 80 -5.60 -19.46 -4.32
N ILE A 81 -5.28 -18.22 -3.95
CA ILE A 81 -4.76 -17.20 -4.87
C ILE A 81 -3.24 -17.17 -4.80
N GLU A 82 -2.60 -17.93 -5.69
CA GLU A 82 -1.14 -17.95 -5.81
C GLU A 82 -0.57 -16.55 -6.05
N GLY A 83 0.48 -16.20 -5.30
CA GLY A 83 1.17 -14.93 -5.44
C GLY A 83 0.45 -13.70 -4.84
N LEU A 84 -0.74 -13.84 -4.25
CA LEU A 84 -1.47 -12.72 -3.63
C LEU A 84 -0.62 -11.92 -2.65
N THR A 85 0.10 -12.62 -1.76
CA THR A 85 0.98 -11.99 -0.77
C THR A 85 2.09 -11.17 -1.43
N LEU A 86 2.66 -11.65 -2.53
CA LEU A 86 3.73 -10.95 -3.27
C LEU A 86 3.18 -9.82 -4.16
N LEU A 87 1.90 -9.86 -4.51
CA LEU A 87 1.21 -8.79 -5.22
C LEU A 87 0.90 -7.58 -4.33
N CYS A 88 0.69 -7.79 -3.02
CA CYS A 88 0.32 -6.72 -2.09
C CYS A 88 1.28 -5.51 -2.09
N PRO A 89 2.62 -5.69 -2.07
CA PRO A 89 3.56 -4.57 -2.21
C PRO A 89 3.38 -3.75 -3.49
N LEU A 90 2.97 -4.37 -4.59
CA LEU A 90 2.71 -3.66 -5.86
C LEU A 90 1.47 -2.78 -5.74
N LEU A 91 0.41 -3.28 -5.12
CA LEU A 91 -0.84 -2.55 -4.93
C LEU A 91 -0.66 -1.37 -3.96
N ILE A 92 0.12 -1.56 -2.90
CA ILE A 92 0.51 -0.47 -1.99
C ILE A 92 1.32 0.60 -2.75
N ALA A 93 2.29 0.19 -3.56
CA ALA A 93 3.05 1.14 -4.39
C ALA A 93 2.14 1.89 -5.38
N ALA A 94 1.17 1.20 -6.00
CA ALA A 94 0.21 1.81 -6.91
C ALA A 94 -0.63 2.90 -6.22
N ALA A 95 -1.04 2.68 -4.96
CA ALA A 95 -1.76 3.68 -4.17
C ALA A 95 -0.90 4.93 -3.88
N LEU A 96 0.38 4.76 -3.56
CA LEU A 96 1.32 5.88 -3.38
C LEU A 96 1.44 6.73 -4.65
N TYR A 97 1.60 6.09 -5.81
CA TYR A 97 1.62 6.78 -7.10
C TYR A 97 0.27 7.44 -7.43
N GLY A 98 -0.84 6.78 -7.08
CA GLY A 98 -2.19 7.33 -7.22
C GLY A 98 -2.36 8.67 -6.49
N ASN A 99 -1.95 8.73 -5.22
CA ASN A 99 -1.99 9.97 -4.44
C ASN A 99 -1.05 11.05 -5.01
N THR A 100 0.16 10.65 -5.41
CA THR A 100 1.11 11.56 -6.07
C THR A 100 0.52 12.17 -7.34
N ASN A 101 -0.20 11.38 -8.13
CA ASN A 101 -0.83 11.84 -9.36
C ASN A 101 -1.98 12.82 -9.08
N ILE A 102 -2.81 12.55 -8.06
CA ILE A 102 -3.87 13.48 -7.64
C ILE A 102 -3.26 14.85 -7.30
N ARG A 103 -2.18 14.88 -6.50
CA ARG A 103 -1.53 16.13 -6.10
C ARG A 103 -0.90 16.90 -7.26
N LYS A 104 -0.55 16.22 -8.36
CA LYS A 104 -0.04 16.85 -9.60
C LYS A 104 -1.16 17.34 -10.52
N MET A 105 -2.31 16.68 -10.51
CA MET A 105 -3.44 17.01 -11.38
C MET A 105 -4.31 18.14 -10.83
N TYR A 106 -4.41 18.25 -9.51
CA TYR A 106 -5.29 19.21 -8.85
C TYR A 106 -4.49 20.23 -8.03
N VAL A 107 -5.00 21.46 -7.96
CA VAL A 107 -4.46 22.53 -7.11
C VAL A 107 -5.21 22.50 -5.77
N PRO A 108 -4.54 22.51 -4.61
CA PRO A 108 -5.23 22.59 -3.33
C PRO A 108 -5.97 23.93 -3.17
N ASP A 109 -7.13 23.92 -2.53
CA ASP A 109 -7.95 25.12 -2.31
C ASP A 109 -7.34 26.05 -1.24
N LEU A 110 -6.64 25.45 -0.27
CA LEU A 110 -5.91 26.15 0.78
C LEU A 110 -4.41 26.19 0.39
N LYS A 111 -3.90 27.40 0.14
CA LYS A 111 -2.45 27.67 0.06
C LYS A 111 -1.88 27.95 1.44
#